data_AF-A0A4Q5LU33-F1
#
_entry.id   AF-A0A4Q5LU33-F1
#
_cell.length_a   1.000
_cell.length_b   1.000
_cell.length_c   1.000
_cell.angle_alpha   90.00
_cell.angle_beta   90.00
_cell.angle_gamma   90.00
#
_symmetry.space_group_name_H-M   'P 1'
#
loop_
_entity.id
_entity.type
_entity.pdbx_description
1 polymer ?
#
loop_
_entity_poly.entity_id
_entity_poly.type
_entity_poly.pdbx_seq_one_letter_code
_entity_poly.pdbx_strand_id
1 'polypeptide(L)'
;MSIAVKSQNCQTENKELFFVEIDIRGVSINPILMNGLTSFVKVSEYNNDSPMSFLRSFYRLGSYSPDIELIGYSLFKECQNEGFNARSMSLLNNKIFKKSIKKQLLLKTGETVFLRISKIKADFLELDKDNKIIPSNSNEISLSEINEIKMCYIPLKIYYYKKPRKKDIL
;
A
#
# COMPACT_ATOMS: atom_id res chain seq x y z
N MET A 1 -30.94 -6.61 -15.02
CA MET A 1 -30.20 -7.73 -14.41
C MET A 1 -29.35 -7.17 -13.30
N SER A 2 -29.81 -7.26 -12.06
CA SER A 2 -29.07 -6.83 -10.89
C SER A 2 -28.03 -7.91 -10.60
N ILE A 3 -26.75 -7.61 -10.83
CA ILE A 3 -25.67 -8.49 -10.39
C ILE A 3 -25.68 -8.39 -8.86
N ALA A 4 -26.29 -9.36 -8.20
CA ALA A 4 -26.12 -9.58 -6.79
C ALA A 4 -24.62 -9.88 -6.58
N VAL A 5 -23.87 -8.85 -6.21
CA VAL A 5 -22.55 -9.02 -5.60
C VAL A 5 -22.84 -9.82 -4.33
N LYS A 6 -22.64 -11.14 -4.39
CA LYS A 6 -22.62 -12.02 -3.22
C LYS A 6 -21.85 -11.26 -2.17
N SER A 7 -22.46 -11.03 -1.01
CA SER A 7 -21.80 -10.44 0.16
C SER A 7 -20.41 -11.06 0.24
N GLN A 8 -19.37 -10.29 -0.13
CA GLN A 8 -18.03 -10.68 0.25
C GLN A 8 -18.12 -10.77 1.76
N ASN A 9 -17.88 -11.95 2.32
CA ASN A 9 -17.66 -12.02 3.76
C ASN A 9 -16.50 -11.07 3.99
N CYS A 10 -16.77 -9.87 4.52
CA CYS A 10 -15.79 -8.86 4.87
C CYS A 10 -15.03 -9.36 6.11
N GLN A 11 -14.51 -10.59 6.01
CA GLN A 11 -13.62 -11.19 6.96
C GLN A 11 -12.37 -10.33 6.95
N THR A 12 -12.16 -9.71 8.09
CA THR A 12 -10.99 -8.89 8.32
C THR A 12 -10.04 -9.62 9.25
N GLU A 13 -8.76 -9.36 9.04
CA GLU A 13 -7.73 -9.78 9.97
C GLU A 13 -7.13 -8.57 10.66
N ASN A 14 -7.06 -8.64 12.00
CA ASN A 14 -6.42 -7.63 12.80
C ASN A 14 -4.90 -7.88 12.83
N LYS A 15 -4.13 -7.06 12.12
CA LYS A 15 -2.67 -7.20 12.01
C LYS A 15 -1.96 -5.88 12.33
N GLU A 16 -0.72 -5.98 12.79
CA GLU A 16 0.21 -4.86 12.84
C GLU A 16 1.26 -5.03 11.75
N LEU A 17 1.32 -4.09 10.79
CA LEU A 17 2.19 -4.16 9.62
C LEU A 17 2.88 -2.81 9.39
N PHE A 18 3.95 -2.82 8.61
CA PHE A 18 4.50 -1.60 8.04
C PHE A 18 3.76 -1.25 6.76
N PHE A 19 3.14 -0.07 6.75
CA PHE A 19 2.64 0.57 5.54
C PHE A 19 3.78 1.34 4.89
N VAL A 20 4.00 1.07 3.60
CA VAL A 20 5.08 1.63 2.80
C VAL A 20 4.49 2.28 1.55
N GLU A 21 4.64 3.59 1.47
CA GLU A 21 4.42 4.33 0.23
C GLU A 21 5.76 4.40 -0.53
N ILE A 22 5.69 4.10 -1.83
CA ILE A 22 6.81 4.03 -2.75
C ILE A 22 6.56 5.03 -3.87
N ASP A 23 7.45 6.01 -3.98
CA ASP A 23 7.41 7.06 -5.01
C ASP A 23 8.73 7.03 -5.79
N ILE A 24 8.68 6.54 -7.03
CA ILE A 24 9.85 6.43 -7.91
C ILE A 24 9.80 7.55 -8.94
N ARG A 25 10.84 8.38 -8.97
CA ARG A 25 10.93 9.54 -9.87
C ARG A 25 12.20 9.49 -10.73
N GLY A 26 12.03 9.75 -12.02
CA GLY A 26 13.11 9.95 -12.99
C GLY A 26 12.81 11.15 -13.89
N VAL A 27 13.81 11.63 -14.63
CA VAL A 27 13.69 12.83 -15.49
C VAL A 27 12.78 12.57 -16.71
N SER A 28 12.71 11.32 -17.17
CA SER A 28 12.04 10.91 -18.41
C SER A 28 10.80 10.05 -18.20
N ILE A 29 10.39 9.81 -16.95
CA ILE A 29 9.26 8.94 -16.63
C ILE A 29 8.24 9.68 -15.77
N ASN A 30 6.96 9.38 -15.97
CA ASN A 30 5.94 9.76 -15.01
C ASN A 30 6.26 9.09 -13.66
N PRO A 31 6.01 9.77 -12.53
CA PRO A 31 6.23 9.18 -11.21
C PRO A 31 5.45 7.87 -11.06
N ILE A 32 6.12 6.83 -10.61
CA ILE A 32 5.47 5.58 -10.21
C ILE A 32 5.14 5.71 -8.72
N LEU A 33 3.85 5.69 -8.40
CA LEU A 33 3.33 5.73 -7.04
C LEU A 33 2.71 4.38 -6.72
N MET A 34 3.31 3.64 -5.79
CA MET A 34 2.84 2.33 -5.36
C MET A 34 2.77 2.28 -3.85
N ASN A 35 1.88 1.46 -3.31
CA ASN A 35 1.70 1.29 -1.88
C ASN A 35 1.75 -0.20 -1.50
N GLY A 36 2.18 -0.48 -0.28
CA GLY A 36 2.30 -1.85 0.18
C GLY A 36 2.33 -2.01 1.68
N LEU A 37 2.10 -3.26 2.09
CA LEU A 37 2.12 -3.69 3.48
C LEU A 37 3.13 -4.83 3.64
N THR A 38 3.91 -4.80 4.70
CA THR A 38 4.87 -5.86 5.01
C THR A 38 5.03 -6.04 6.52
N SER A 39 5.36 -7.25 6.96
CA SER A 39 5.63 -7.54 8.37
C SER A 39 7.01 -7.03 8.82
N PHE A 40 7.94 -6.81 7.90
CA PHE A 40 9.27 -6.25 8.17
C PHE A 40 9.76 -5.39 7.00
N VAL A 41 10.64 -4.42 7.29
CA VAL A 41 11.24 -3.55 6.27
C VAL A 41 12.74 -3.60 6.40
N LYS A 42 13.44 -4.09 5.38
CA LYS A 42 14.90 -4.08 5.29
C LYS A 42 15.33 -3.49 3.96
N VAL A 43 15.52 -2.17 3.96
CA VAL A 43 15.78 -1.40 2.72
C VAL A 43 17.04 -1.87 2.01
N SER A 44 18.01 -2.38 2.77
CA SER A 44 19.25 -2.95 2.25
C SER A 44 19.07 -4.26 1.45
N GLU A 45 17.93 -4.94 1.55
CA GLU A 45 17.62 -6.17 0.81
C GLU A 45 16.86 -5.93 -0.50
N TYR A 46 16.43 -4.70 -0.77
CA TYR A 46 15.72 -4.38 -2.02
C TYR A 46 16.70 -4.26 -3.19
N ASN A 47 16.32 -4.83 -4.33
CA ASN A 47 17.11 -4.76 -5.56
C ASN A 47 17.06 -3.33 -6.12
N ASN A 48 18.22 -2.70 -6.30
CA ASN A 48 18.35 -1.32 -6.76
C ASN A 48 18.74 -1.19 -8.25
N ASP A 49 18.59 -2.24 -9.05
CA ASP A 49 18.99 -2.24 -10.46
C ASP A 49 18.09 -1.36 -11.34
N SER A 50 16.77 -1.45 -11.15
CA SER A 50 15.76 -0.70 -11.94
C SER A 50 14.45 -0.54 -11.15
N PRO A 51 13.51 0.32 -11.58
CA PRO A 51 12.22 0.50 -10.90
C PRO A 51 11.45 -0.81 -10.73
N MET A 52 11.38 -1.63 -11.79
CA MET A 52 10.69 -2.92 -11.73
C MET A 52 11.41 -3.92 -10.82
N SER A 53 12.74 -4.01 -10.89
CA SER A 53 13.50 -4.90 -9.99
C SER A 53 13.29 -4.50 -8.52
N PHE A 54 13.24 -3.21 -8.23
CA PHE A 54 12.93 -2.69 -6.90
C PHE A 54 11.54 -3.12 -6.44
N LEU A 55 10.49 -2.82 -7.22
CA LEU A 55 9.11 -3.16 -6.88
C LEU A 55 8.93 -4.67 -6.68
N ARG A 56 9.48 -5.50 -7.57
CA ARG A 56 9.43 -6.97 -7.45
C ARG A 56 10.11 -7.45 -6.17
N SER A 57 11.29 -6.92 -5.84
CA SER A 57 12.00 -7.30 -4.61
C SER A 57 11.23 -6.90 -3.34
N PHE A 58 10.54 -5.76 -3.36
CA PHE A 58 9.66 -5.33 -2.28
C PHE A 58 8.44 -6.25 -2.15
N TYR A 59 7.71 -6.49 -3.25
CA TYR A 59 6.49 -7.31 -3.24
C TYR A 59 6.74 -8.81 -3.07
N ARG A 60 8.00 -9.27 -3.19
CA ARG A 60 8.37 -10.62 -2.74
C ARG A 60 8.22 -10.80 -1.23
N LEU A 61 8.32 -9.72 -0.47
CA LEU A 61 8.27 -9.71 1.00
C LEU A 61 7.00 -9.04 1.54
N GLY A 62 6.33 -8.24 0.72
CA GLY A 62 5.12 -7.50 1.07
C GLY A 62 3.89 -7.95 0.30
N SER A 63 2.81 -7.20 0.49
CA SER A 63 1.56 -7.31 -0.24
C SER A 63 1.17 -5.94 -0.78
N TYR A 64 0.42 -5.93 -1.87
CA TYR A 64 -0.11 -4.67 -2.39
C TYR A 64 -1.13 -4.10 -1.41
N SER A 65 -1.02 -2.80 -1.15
CA SER A 65 -2.09 -2.04 -0.53
C SER A 65 -2.43 -0.94 -1.51
N PRO A 66 -3.69 -0.81 -1.94
CA PRO A 66 -4.11 0.28 -2.80
C PRO A 66 -4.06 1.61 -2.04
N ASP A 67 -4.11 2.72 -2.80
CA ASP A 67 -4.29 4.04 -2.20
C ASP A 67 -5.57 4.06 -1.37
N ILE A 68 -5.38 4.31 -0.08
CA ILE A 68 -6.41 4.33 0.94
C ILE A 68 -7.47 5.39 0.60
N GLU A 69 -7.09 6.52 0.00
CA GLU A 69 -8.04 7.56 -0.44
C GLU A 69 -8.91 7.12 -1.61
N LEU A 70 -8.36 6.37 -2.58
CA LEU A 70 -9.08 5.91 -3.76
C LEU A 70 -10.05 4.77 -3.44
N ILE A 71 -9.62 3.80 -2.62
CA ILE A 71 -10.46 2.66 -2.27
C ILE A 71 -11.50 2.98 -1.23
N GLY A 72 -11.15 3.82 -0.26
CA GLY A 72 -11.89 3.85 0.99
C GLY A 72 -13.39 4.05 0.75
N TYR A 73 -13.77 5.00 -0.07
CA TYR A 73 -15.18 5.39 -0.10
C TYR A 73 -16.15 4.26 -0.55
N SER A 74 -15.77 3.44 -1.54
CA SER A 74 -16.64 2.36 -2.04
C SER A 74 -16.60 1.12 -1.13
N LEU A 75 -15.41 0.66 -0.76
CA LEU A 75 -15.25 -0.57 0.04
C LEU A 75 -15.64 -0.39 1.51
N PHE A 76 -15.43 0.80 2.10
CA PHE A 76 -15.94 1.06 3.46
C PHE A 76 -17.47 1.00 3.51
N LYS A 77 -18.15 1.49 2.46
CA LYS A 77 -19.61 1.47 2.40
C LYS A 77 -20.17 0.05 2.25
N GLU A 78 -19.44 -0.84 1.57
CA GLU A 78 -19.85 -2.23 1.36
C GLU A 78 -19.50 -3.14 2.55
N CYS A 79 -18.36 -2.90 3.23
CA CYS A 79 -17.87 -3.74 4.32
C CYS A 79 -18.11 -3.20 5.74
N GLN A 80 -18.52 -1.95 5.91
CA GLN A 80 -18.91 -1.39 7.21
C GLN A 80 -20.23 -0.63 7.10
N ASN A 81 -21.20 -1.02 7.93
CA ASN A 81 -22.42 -0.24 8.16
C ASN A 81 -22.06 1.09 8.85
N GLU A 82 -22.27 2.19 8.12
CA GLU A 82 -22.39 3.58 8.57
C GLU A 82 -21.23 4.20 9.37
N GLY A 83 -20.60 5.25 8.80
CA GLY A 83 -19.83 6.24 9.59
C GLY A 83 -18.49 6.72 9.02
N PHE A 84 -17.94 6.06 8.00
CA PHE A 84 -16.66 6.48 7.41
C PHE A 84 -16.88 7.51 6.29
N ASN A 85 -16.38 8.75 6.47
CA ASN A 85 -16.44 9.80 5.45
C ASN A 85 -15.06 10.09 4.84
N ALA A 86 -15.02 10.57 3.59
CA ALA A 86 -13.79 10.89 2.86
C ALA A 86 -12.89 11.91 3.59
N ARG A 87 -13.47 12.80 4.41
CA ARG A 87 -12.73 13.75 5.24
C ARG A 87 -11.90 13.07 6.32
N SER A 88 -12.42 11.98 6.90
CA SER A 88 -11.72 11.16 7.89
C SER A 88 -10.53 10.43 7.25
N MET A 89 -10.67 10.02 5.99
CA MET A 89 -9.62 9.37 5.19
C MET A 89 -8.41 10.26 4.93
N SER A 90 -8.64 11.48 4.41
CA SER A 90 -7.54 12.44 4.17
C SER A 90 -6.82 12.84 5.47
N LEU A 91 -7.56 12.97 6.58
CA LEU A 91 -6.96 13.21 7.89
C LEU A 91 -6.13 12.02 8.37
N LEU A 92 -6.55 10.79 8.10
CA LEU A 92 -5.80 9.57 8.43
C LEU A 92 -4.50 9.48 7.62
N ASN A 93 -4.53 9.69 6.30
CA ASN A 93 -3.34 9.71 5.47
C ASN A 93 -2.32 10.75 5.94
N ASN A 94 -2.76 11.98 6.18
CA ASN A 94 -1.91 13.04 6.73
C ASN A 94 -1.26 12.65 8.06
N LYS A 95 -1.98 11.92 8.91
CA LYS A 95 -1.48 11.45 10.21
C LYS A 95 -0.47 10.31 10.05
N ILE A 96 -0.72 9.36 9.15
CA ILE A 96 0.23 8.28 8.78
C ILE A 96 1.54 8.90 8.27
N PHE A 97 1.45 9.87 7.35
CA PHE A 97 2.60 10.55 6.79
C PHE A 97 3.41 11.33 7.84
N LYS A 98 2.74 12.04 8.77
CA LYS A 98 3.41 12.72 9.89
C LYS A 98 4.15 11.77 10.82
N LYS A 99 3.71 10.51 10.92
CA LYS A 99 4.35 9.47 11.72
C LYS A 99 5.17 8.51 10.88
N SER A 100 5.64 8.92 9.69
CA SER A 100 6.52 8.09 8.87
C SER A 100 8.01 8.33 9.14
N ILE A 101 8.84 7.32 8.86
CA ILE A 101 10.24 7.52 8.50
C ILE A 101 10.33 7.66 6.99
N LYS A 102 11.10 8.65 6.53
CA LYS A 102 11.42 8.85 5.12
C LYS A 102 12.77 8.22 4.81
N LYS A 103 12.85 7.50 3.70
CA LYS A 103 14.09 6.96 3.14
C LYS A 103 14.18 7.32 1.66
N GLN A 104 15.40 7.44 1.18
CA GLN A 104 15.70 7.70 -0.21
C GLN A 104 16.80 6.73 -0.64
N LEU A 105 16.69 6.22 -1.87
CA LEU A 105 17.69 5.38 -2.50
C LEU A 105 17.74 5.71 -4.00
N LEU A 106 18.94 5.62 -4.56
CA LEU A 106 19.21 5.85 -5.98
C LEU A 106 19.31 4.49 -6.68
N LEU A 107 18.55 4.31 -7.76
CA LEU A 107 18.63 3.13 -8.62
C LEU A 107 19.80 3.26 -9.60
N LYS A 108 20.33 2.12 -10.07
CA LYS A 108 21.43 2.12 -11.05
C LYS A 108 21.04 2.75 -12.39
N THR A 109 19.75 2.72 -12.72
CA THR A 109 19.16 3.40 -13.88
C THR A 109 19.02 4.92 -13.71
N GLY A 110 19.28 5.46 -12.51
CA GLY A 110 19.33 6.89 -12.22
C GLY A 110 18.06 7.47 -11.58
N GLU A 111 16.97 6.72 -11.51
CA GLU A 111 15.77 7.13 -10.79
C GLU A 111 15.99 7.10 -9.28
N THR A 112 15.27 7.97 -8.58
CA THR A 112 15.27 8.02 -7.11
C THR A 112 13.99 7.41 -6.58
N VAL A 113 14.11 6.46 -5.65
CA VAL A 113 12.96 5.94 -4.89
C VAL A 113 12.88 6.65 -3.54
N PHE A 114 11.73 7.26 -3.28
CA PHE A 114 11.36 7.85 -2.02
C PHE A 114 10.40 6.90 -1.30
N LEU A 115 10.76 6.48 -0.09
CA LEU A 115 9.93 5.63 0.74
C LEU A 115 9.39 6.41 1.94
N ARG A 116 8.10 6.26 2.22
CA ARG A 116 7.51 6.68 3.50
C ARG A 116 6.97 5.47 4.23
N ILE A 117 7.53 5.20 5.40
CA ILE A 117 7.30 3.96 6.14
C ILE A 117 6.67 4.29 7.49
N SER A 118 5.50 3.72 7.77
CA SER A 118 4.79 3.87 9.04
C SER A 118 4.37 2.50 9.56
N LYS A 119 4.38 2.29 10.88
CA LYS A 119 3.80 1.06 11.45
C LYS A 119 2.33 1.31 11.74
N ILE A 120 1.44 0.48 11.22
CA ILE A 120 0.00 0.60 11.41
C ILE A 120 -0.56 -0.68 12.04
N LYS A 121 -1.55 -0.54 12.92
CA LYS A 121 -2.42 -1.64 13.35
C LYS A 121 -3.80 -1.39 12.78
N ALA A 122 -4.30 -2.34 12.00
CA ALA A 122 -5.59 -2.20 11.36
C ALA A 122 -6.31 -3.54 11.21
N ASP A 123 -7.62 -3.46 10.99
CA ASP A 123 -8.39 -4.54 10.37
C ASP A 123 -8.18 -4.46 8.86
N PHE A 124 -7.68 -5.54 8.27
CA PHE A 124 -7.42 -5.62 6.84
C PHE A 124 -8.41 -6.56 6.17
N LEU A 125 -9.00 -6.11 5.08
CA LEU A 125 -9.65 -6.99 4.11
C LEU A 125 -8.57 -7.56 3.18
N GLU A 126 -8.57 -8.88 3.04
CA GLU A 126 -7.66 -9.59 2.16
C GLU A 126 -8.40 -10.02 0.88
N LEU A 127 -7.87 -9.62 -0.27
CA LEU A 127 -8.42 -9.92 -1.58
C LEU A 127 -7.35 -10.51 -2.49
N ASP A 128 -7.76 -11.38 -3.41
CA ASP A 128 -6.92 -11.77 -4.54
C ASP A 128 -6.63 -10.55 -5.43
N LYS A 129 -5.43 -10.48 -6.01
CA LYS A 129 -5.02 -9.35 -6.87
C LYS A 129 -5.90 -9.15 -8.10
N ASP A 130 -6.55 -10.21 -8.58
CA ASP A 130 -7.43 -10.17 -9.76
C ASP A 130 -8.86 -9.76 -9.38
N ASN A 131 -9.09 -9.37 -8.12
CA ASN A 131 -10.38 -8.90 -7.66
C ASN A 131 -10.73 -7.54 -8.29
N LYS A 132 -11.87 -7.48 -8.99
CA LYS A 132 -12.35 -6.32 -9.74
C LYS A 132 -12.60 -5.07 -8.91
N ILE A 133 -12.65 -5.19 -7.58
CA ILE A 133 -12.89 -4.07 -6.67
C ILE A 133 -11.59 -3.26 -6.42
N ILE A 134 -10.42 -3.84 -6.71
CA ILE A 134 -9.15 -3.13 -6.57
C ILE A 134 -9.05 -2.10 -7.71
N PRO A 135 -9.07 -0.78 -7.41
CA PRO A 135 -8.91 0.25 -8.40
C PRO A 135 -7.44 0.33 -8.81
N SER A 136 -7.24 0.79 -10.03
CA SER A 136 -5.93 1.14 -10.58
C SER A 136 -5.82 2.67 -10.67
N ASN A 137 -4.72 3.23 -10.18
CA ASN A 137 -4.35 4.61 -10.45
C ASN A 137 -3.48 4.69 -11.73
N SER A 138 -3.55 5.77 -12.50
CA SER A 138 -2.73 5.96 -13.71
C SER A 138 -1.23 6.05 -13.44
N ASN A 139 -0.85 6.36 -12.18
CA ASN A 139 0.53 6.43 -11.74
C ASN A 139 1.00 5.13 -11.06
N GLU A 140 0.15 4.11 -10.97
CA GLU A 140 0.51 2.78 -10.48
C GLU A 140 0.94 1.90 -11.66
N ILE A 141 1.91 1.01 -11.42
CA ILE A 141 2.18 -0.10 -12.35
C ILE A 141 1.03 -1.09 -12.22
N SER A 142 0.56 -1.65 -13.34
CA SER A 142 -0.50 -2.65 -13.31
C SER A 142 -0.09 -3.83 -12.43
N LEU A 143 -1.00 -4.31 -11.56
CA LEU A 143 -0.75 -5.45 -10.69
C LEU A 143 -0.40 -6.72 -11.48
N SER A 144 -0.86 -6.82 -12.74
CA SER A 144 -0.51 -7.92 -13.65
C SER A 144 0.96 -7.93 -14.06
N GLU A 145 1.67 -6.81 -13.97
CA GLU A 145 3.08 -6.68 -14.38
C GLU A 145 4.07 -7.10 -13.27
N ILE A 146 3.57 -7.24 -12.03
CA ILE A 146 4.33 -7.62 -10.83
C ILE A 146 3.81 -8.97 -10.33
N ASN A 147 4.45 -10.05 -10.78
CA ASN A 147 4.06 -11.43 -10.46
C ASN A 147 4.17 -11.77 -8.97
N GLU A 148 5.04 -11.06 -8.25
CA GLU A 148 5.26 -11.22 -6.81
C GLU A 148 4.05 -10.76 -5.99
N ILE A 149 3.23 -9.87 -6.52
CA ILE A 149 1.94 -9.52 -5.90
C ILE A 149 1.00 -10.70 -6.12
N LYS A 150 0.57 -11.31 -5.01
CA LYS A 150 -0.42 -12.39 -4.98
C LYS A 150 -1.73 -11.94 -4.32
N MET A 151 -1.59 -11.22 -3.22
CA MET A 151 -2.71 -10.74 -2.40
C MET A 151 -2.66 -9.23 -2.24
N CYS A 152 -3.83 -8.65 -2.05
CA CYS A 152 -4.03 -7.25 -1.73
C CYS A 152 -4.64 -7.11 -0.34
N TYR A 153 -4.07 -6.22 0.45
CA TYR A 153 -4.50 -5.94 1.81
C TYR A 153 -5.03 -4.52 1.88
N ILE A 154 -6.29 -4.38 2.26
CA ILE A 154 -6.99 -3.10 2.31
C ILE A 154 -7.30 -2.76 3.76
N PRO A 155 -6.71 -1.70 4.33
CA PRO A 155 -7.02 -1.31 5.70
C PRO A 155 -8.45 -0.75 5.80
N LEU A 156 -9.34 -1.50 6.43
CA LEU A 156 -10.73 -1.11 6.71
C LEU A 156 -10.90 -0.43 8.07
N LYS A 157 -9.97 -0.56 9.01
CA LYS A 157 -10.06 0.20 10.28
C LYS A 157 -8.70 0.35 10.90
N ILE A 158 -8.13 1.54 10.87
CA ILE A 158 -6.82 1.81 11.46
C ILE A 158 -6.99 2.21 12.93
N TYR A 159 -6.47 1.39 13.83
CA TYR A 159 -6.52 1.64 15.28
C TYR A 159 -5.43 2.60 15.73
N TYR A 160 -4.22 2.44 15.19
CA TYR A 160 -3.13 3.36 15.43
C TYR A 160 -2.09 3.31 14.32
N TYR A 161 -1.27 4.35 14.30
CA TYR A 161 -0.08 4.47 13.46
C TYR A 161 1.07 5.02 14.32
N LYS A 162 2.28 4.49 14.13
CA LYS A 162 3.47 4.83 14.91
C LYS A 162 4.65 5.00 13.98
N LYS A 163 5.51 5.96 14.32
CA LYS A 163 6.81 6.10 13.68
C LYS A 163 7.67 4.90 14.05
N PRO A 164 8.15 4.10 13.07
CA PRO A 164 9.04 2.99 13.35
C PRO A 164 10.33 3.49 14.02
N ARG A 165 11.06 2.61 14.71
CA ARG A 165 12.41 2.94 15.17
C ARG A 165 13.37 2.73 13.99
N LYS A 166 14.47 3.50 13.94
CA LYS A 166 15.46 3.35 12.86
C LYS A 166 15.99 1.92 12.72
N LYS A 167 16.16 1.22 13.85
CA LYS A 167 16.60 -0.18 13.90
C LYS A 167 15.62 -1.17 13.30
N ASP A 168 14.34 -0.80 13.19
CA ASP A 168 13.29 -1.63 12.62
C ASP A 168 13.26 -1.53 11.07
N ILE A 169 14.12 -0.67 10.50
CA ILE A 169 14.21 -0.37 9.06
C ILE A 169 15.68 -0.45 8.57
N LEU A 170 16.50 -1.28 9.21
CA LEU A 170 17.90 -1.53 8.83
C LEU A 170 17.95 -2.56 7.69
#